data_AF-A0A921Q4R8-F1
#
_entry.id   AF-A0A921Q4R8-F1
#
_cell.length_a   1.000
_cell.length_b   1.000
_cell.length_c   1.000
_cell.angle_alpha   90.00
_cell.angle_beta   90.00
_cell.angle_gamma   90.00
#
_symmetry.space_group_name_H-M   'P 1'
#
loop_
_entity.id
_entity.type
_entity.pdbx_description
1 polymer ?
#
loop_
_entity_poly.entity_id
_entity_poly.type
_entity_poly.pdbx_seq_one_letter_code
_entity_poly.pdbx_strand_id
1 'polypeptide(L)'
;MESDGDTSPPRPPTPAPLRACGAGHPASHSLPTSAGGRVCLSCAAALLSSAGAASTPSHHVAHALANLSLALADPAFLRPLRAAHPRFLAAPLAEALEGAADRRDAALAAQACDVAADLAAVVGSPADSELVARLARVLSSGSLVKHLHTWRGPVEID
;
A
#
# COMPACT_ATOMS: atom_id res chain seq x y z
N MET A 1 -7.24 -46.51 -43.04
CA MET A 1 -6.24 -46.07 -42.04
C MET A 1 -6.06 -44.58 -42.23
N GLU A 2 -6.92 -43.74 -41.66
CA GLU A 2 -6.60 -42.32 -41.45
C GLU A 2 -7.31 -41.93 -40.15
N SER A 3 -6.51 -41.70 -39.11
CA SER A 3 -6.95 -41.26 -37.79
C SER A 3 -6.44 -39.84 -37.65
N ASP A 4 -7.30 -38.87 -37.97
CA ASP A 4 -7.01 -37.46 -37.77
C ASP A 4 -6.95 -37.18 -36.27
N GLY A 5 -5.72 -37.12 -35.76
CA GLY A 5 -5.43 -36.65 -34.41
C GLY A 5 -5.73 -35.16 -34.32
N ASP A 6 -6.89 -34.83 -33.78
CA ASP A 6 -7.25 -33.48 -33.34
C ASP A 6 -6.23 -33.04 -32.27
N THR A 7 -5.18 -32.35 -32.70
CA THR A 7 -4.22 -31.70 -31.81
C THR A 7 -4.68 -30.27 -31.60
N SER A 8 -5.79 -30.11 -30.87
CA SER A 8 -6.20 -28.81 -30.37
C SER A 8 -5.11 -28.23 -29.45
N PRO A 9 -4.68 -26.97 -29.65
CA PRO A 9 -3.69 -26.34 -28.79
C PRO A 9 -4.21 -26.23 -27.34
N PRO A 10 -3.34 -26.32 -26.32
CA PRO A 10 -3.76 -26.21 -24.93
C PRO A 10 -4.43 -24.85 -24.70
N ARG A 11 -5.67 -24.89 -24.20
CA ARG A 11 -6.44 -23.71 -23.83
C ARG A 11 -5.60 -22.87 -22.84
N PRO A 12 -5.48 -21.55 -23.02
CA PRO A 12 -4.77 -20.70 -22.06
C PRO A 12 -5.38 -20.89 -20.67
N PRO A 13 -4.57 -20.88 -19.59
CA PRO A 13 -5.07 -21.06 -18.25
C PRO A 13 -6.11 -19.98 -17.93
N THR A 14 -7.30 -20.42 -17.54
CA THR A 14 -8.38 -19.52 -17.10
C THR A 14 -7.85 -18.70 -15.91
N PRO A 15 -7.94 -17.35 -15.92
CA PRO A 15 -7.51 -16.56 -14.78
C PRO A 15 -8.27 -17.03 -13.53
N ALA A 16 -7.54 -17.23 -12.43
CA ALA A 16 -8.13 -17.63 -11.16
C ALA A 16 -9.27 -16.65 -10.78
N PRO A 17 -10.41 -17.15 -10.27
CA PRO A 17 -11.55 -16.30 -9.99
C PRO A 17 -11.17 -15.16 -9.03
N LEU A 18 -11.60 -13.94 -9.36
CA LEU A 18 -11.48 -12.80 -8.47
C LEU A 18 -12.25 -13.11 -7.18
N ARG A 19 -11.57 -13.13 -6.05
CA ARG A 19 -12.19 -13.38 -4.75
C ARG A 19 -12.39 -12.07 -4.01
N ALA A 20 -13.63 -11.74 -3.69
CA ALA A 20 -13.97 -10.64 -2.80
C ALA A 20 -13.33 -10.85 -1.42
N CYS A 21 -13.08 -9.75 -0.69
CA CYS A 21 -12.68 -9.86 0.70
C CYS A 21 -13.90 -10.17 1.58
N GLY A 22 -13.66 -10.59 2.83
CA GLY A 22 -14.74 -10.92 3.78
C GLY A 22 -15.61 -9.73 4.21
N ALA A 23 -15.22 -8.50 3.86
CA ALA A 23 -15.94 -7.26 4.21
C ALA A 23 -16.94 -6.80 3.14
N GLY A 24 -17.19 -7.60 2.09
CA GLY A 24 -18.16 -7.26 1.04
C GLY A 24 -17.68 -6.24 0.00
N HIS A 25 -16.38 -5.92 -0.04
CA HIS A 25 -15.81 -5.04 -1.07
C HIS A 25 -15.75 -5.72 -2.44
N PRO A 26 -15.74 -4.93 -3.54
CA PRO A 26 -15.58 -5.45 -4.89
C PRO A 26 -14.38 -6.39 -5.02
N ALA A 27 -14.56 -7.51 -5.72
CA ALA A 27 -13.49 -8.48 -5.93
C ALA A 27 -12.29 -7.91 -6.71
N SER A 28 -12.51 -6.87 -7.52
CA SER A 28 -11.45 -6.11 -8.19
C SER A 28 -10.49 -5.42 -7.21
N HIS A 29 -10.95 -5.06 -6.00
CA HIS A 29 -10.11 -4.41 -4.99
C HIS A 29 -9.28 -5.39 -4.17
N SER A 30 -9.55 -6.69 -4.30
CA SER A 30 -8.84 -7.75 -3.59
C SER A 30 -7.74 -8.28 -4.49
N LEU A 31 -6.51 -7.81 -4.30
CA LEU A 31 -5.39 -8.13 -5.18
C LEU A 31 -4.62 -9.34 -4.65
N PRO A 32 -4.23 -10.28 -5.53
CA PRO A 32 -3.48 -11.46 -5.11
C PRO A 32 -2.04 -11.12 -4.72
N THR A 33 -1.46 -11.95 -3.86
CA THR A 33 -0.02 -11.98 -3.58
C THR A 33 0.57 -13.33 -3.99
N SER A 34 1.87 -13.38 -4.28
CA SER A 34 2.66 -14.57 -4.62
C SER A 34 2.69 -15.58 -3.48
N ALA A 35 2.47 -15.15 -2.23
CA ALA A 35 2.32 -16.02 -1.06
C ALA A 35 0.97 -16.77 -1.01
N GLY A 36 0.10 -16.63 -2.03
CA GLY A 36 -1.23 -17.25 -2.07
C GLY A 36 -2.29 -16.49 -1.26
N GLY A 37 -1.93 -15.35 -0.67
CA GLY A 37 -2.83 -14.44 0.04
C GLY A 37 -3.44 -13.37 -0.87
N ARG A 38 -4.19 -12.46 -0.26
CA ARG A 38 -4.76 -11.29 -0.95
C ARG A 38 -4.74 -10.06 -0.04
N VAL A 39 -4.54 -8.90 -0.63
CA VAL A 39 -4.68 -7.60 0.05
C VAL A 39 -5.86 -6.85 -0.57
N CYS A 40 -6.81 -6.45 0.28
CA CYS A 40 -7.94 -5.65 -0.16
C CYS A 40 -7.62 -4.16 -0.05
N LEU A 41 -7.56 -3.47 -1.19
CA LEU A 41 -7.26 -2.04 -1.26
C LEU A 41 -8.29 -1.20 -0.49
N SER A 42 -9.59 -1.53 -0.58
CA SER A 42 -10.63 -0.83 0.19
C SER A 42 -10.47 -0.98 1.69
N CYS A 43 -10.11 -2.18 2.17
CA CYS A 43 -9.87 -2.40 3.60
C CYS A 43 -8.63 -1.62 4.07
N ALA A 44 -7.56 -1.65 3.28
CA ALA A 44 -6.35 -0.90 3.59
C ALA A 44 -6.63 0.60 3.61
N ALA A 45 -7.31 1.13 2.59
CA ALA A 45 -7.69 2.53 2.50
C ALA A 45 -8.55 2.96 3.70
N ALA A 46 -9.60 2.20 4.03
CA ALA A 46 -10.47 2.53 5.16
C ALA A 46 -9.71 2.62 6.49
N LEU A 47 -8.77 1.70 6.73
CA LEU A 47 -7.97 1.68 7.95
C LEU A 47 -6.91 2.79 8.00
N LEU A 48 -6.31 3.12 6.86
CA LEU A 48 -5.37 4.25 6.76
C LEU A 48 -6.10 5.58 6.97
N SER A 49 -7.26 5.76 6.33
CA SER A 49 -8.12 6.93 6.50
C SER A 49 -8.62 7.11 7.94
N SER A 50 -8.74 6.03 8.71
CA SER A 50 -9.15 6.10 10.11
C SER A 50 -8.00 6.36 11.09
N ALA A 51 -6.75 6.51 10.61
CA ALA A 51 -5.57 6.65 11.47
C ALA A 51 -5.64 7.87 12.42
N GLY A 52 -6.29 8.96 12.02
CA GLY A 52 -6.50 10.14 12.87
C GLY A 52 -7.59 9.96 13.93
N ALA A 53 -8.47 8.97 13.81
CA ALA A 53 -9.59 8.77 14.72
C ALA A 53 -9.10 8.17 16.06
N ALA A 54 -9.42 8.80 17.19
CA ALA A 54 -9.02 8.34 18.52
C ALA A 54 -9.36 6.86 18.81
N SER A 55 -10.44 6.35 18.20
CA SER A 55 -10.91 4.97 18.29
C SER A 55 -10.09 3.95 17.47
N THR A 56 -9.19 4.38 16.59
CA THR A 56 -8.33 3.49 15.79
C THR A 56 -6.97 3.31 16.49
N PRO A 57 -6.64 2.09 16.98
CA PRO A 57 -5.32 1.79 17.51
C PRO A 57 -4.22 1.91 16.45
N SER A 58 -3.11 2.57 16.81
CA SER A 58 -1.95 2.76 15.91
C SER A 58 -1.36 1.45 15.40
N HIS A 59 -1.36 0.38 16.21
CA HIS A 59 -0.84 -0.93 15.80
C HIS A 59 -1.63 -1.57 14.65
N HIS A 60 -2.93 -1.27 14.48
CA HIS A 60 -3.68 -1.73 13.31
C HIS A 60 -3.23 -1.00 12.04
N VAL A 61 -3.01 0.31 12.13
CA VAL A 61 -2.49 1.12 11.02
C VAL A 61 -1.07 0.66 10.65
N ALA A 62 -0.20 0.46 11.65
CA ALA A 62 1.15 -0.05 11.44
C ALA A 62 1.17 -1.44 10.78
N HIS A 63 0.26 -2.33 11.20
CA HIS A 63 0.13 -3.65 10.58
C HIS A 63 -0.34 -3.57 9.12
N ALA A 64 -1.28 -2.67 8.82
CA ALA A 64 -1.72 -2.45 7.45
C ALA A 64 -0.61 -1.87 6.56
N LEU A 65 0.17 -0.92 7.06
CA LEU A 65 1.35 -0.38 6.37
C LEU A 65 2.41 -1.46 6.12
N ALA A 66 2.67 -2.32 7.10
CA ALA A 66 3.61 -3.45 6.93
C ALA A 66 3.13 -4.41 5.83
N ASN A 67 1.84 -4.77 5.84
CA ASN A 67 1.26 -5.63 4.81
C ASN A 67 1.32 -4.97 3.42
N LEU A 68 1.12 -3.65 3.33
CA LEU A 68 1.25 -2.90 2.08
C LEU A 68 2.69 -2.85 1.59
N SER A 69 3.67 -2.60 2.46
CA SER A 69 5.10 -2.63 2.09
C SER A 69 5.49 -3.98 1.49
N LEU A 70 5.09 -5.08 2.13
CA LEU A 70 5.31 -6.43 1.61
C LEU A 70 4.61 -6.66 0.26
N ALA A 71 3.37 -6.17 0.10
CA ALA A 71 2.62 -6.31 -1.14
C ALA A 71 3.22 -5.46 -2.28
N LEU A 72 3.75 -4.28 -1.99
CA LEU A 72 4.42 -3.42 -2.99
C LEU A 72 5.74 -4.02 -3.48
N ALA A 73 6.37 -4.90 -2.71
CA ALA A 73 7.51 -5.70 -3.15
C ALA A 73 7.13 -6.90 -4.04
N ASP A 74 5.83 -7.21 -4.17
CA ASP A 74 5.34 -8.42 -4.86
C ASP A 74 4.85 -8.13 -6.28
N PRO A 75 5.51 -8.68 -7.33
CA PRO A 75 5.09 -8.48 -8.73
C PRO A 75 3.65 -8.95 -9.03
N ALA A 76 3.15 -9.96 -8.30
CA ALA A 76 1.78 -10.46 -8.50
C ALA A 76 0.73 -9.45 -8.04
N PHE A 77 1.03 -8.67 -7.01
CA PHE A 77 0.20 -7.59 -6.51
C PHE A 77 0.34 -6.32 -7.37
N LEU A 78 1.57 -5.97 -7.76
CA LEU A 78 1.86 -4.77 -8.54
C LEU A 78 1.20 -4.73 -9.92
N ARG A 79 1.14 -5.87 -10.62
CA ARG A 79 0.57 -5.95 -11.98
C ARG A 79 -0.88 -5.44 -12.02
N PRO A 80 -1.83 -5.99 -11.22
CA PRO A 80 -3.20 -5.48 -11.21
C PRO A 80 -3.32 -4.09 -10.54
N LEU A 81 -2.47 -3.75 -9.55
CA LEU A 81 -2.45 -2.43 -8.94
C LEU A 81 -2.19 -1.33 -9.98
N ARG A 82 -1.13 -1.49 -10.79
CA ARG A 82 -0.77 -0.54 -11.85
C ARG A 82 -1.83 -0.43 -12.95
N ALA A 83 -2.47 -1.56 -13.27
CA ALA A 83 -3.44 -1.60 -14.37
C ALA A 83 -4.76 -0.87 -14.06
N ALA A 84 -5.22 -0.91 -12.80
CA ALA A 84 -6.57 -0.47 -12.47
C ALA A 84 -6.66 0.47 -11.26
N HIS A 85 -5.65 0.49 -10.40
CA HIS A 85 -5.71 1.16 -9.09
C HIS A 85 -4.48 2.00 -8.73
N PRO A 86 -3.79 2.67 -9.67
CA PRO A 86 -2.52 3.35 -9.39
C PRO A 86 -2.64 4.43 -8.29
N ARG A 87 -3.79 5.12 -8.20
CA ARG A 87 -3.98 6.23 -7.24
C ARG A 87 -4.81 5.86 -6.01
N PHE A 88 -5.23 4.60 -5.89
CA PHE A 88 -6.24 4.21 -4.89
C PHE A 88 -5.79 4.46 -3.45
N LEU A 89 -4.49 4.32 -3.18
CA LEU A 89 -3.92 4.45 -1.83
C LEU A 89 -3.30 5.83 -1.55
N ALA A 90 -3.22 6.73 -2.53
CA ALA A 90 -2.51 8.01 -2.35
C ALA A 90 -3.16 8.90 -1.27
N ALA A 91 -4.47 9.14 -1.36
CA ALA A 91 -5.18 9.93 -0.35
C ALA A 91 -5.23 9.24 1.04
N PRO A 92 -5.57 7.94 1.15
CA PRO A 92 -5.52 7.23 2.44
C PRO A 92 -4.15 7.23 3.11
N LEU A 93 -3.05 7.06 2.36
CA LEU A 93 -1.70 7.15 2.93
C LEU A 93 -1.39 8.54 3.47
N ALA A 94 -1.87 9.57 2.80
CA ALA A 94 -1.67 10.93 3.27
C ALA A 94 -2.51 11.26 4.52
N GLU A 95 -3.74 10.74 4.61
CA GLU A 95 -4.55 10.80 5.84
C GLU A 95 -3.87 10.03 6.98
N ALA A 96 -3.23 8.90 6.69
CA ALA A 96 -2.45 8.16 7.69
C ALA A 96 -1.24 8.97 8.22
N LEU A 97 -0.57 9.72 7.34
CA LEU A 97 0.52 10.63 7.70
C LEU A 97 0.05 11.80 8.57
N GLU A 98 -1.08 12.40 8.21
CA GLU A 98 -1.73 13.45 9.02
C GLU A 98 -2.11 12.90 10.40
N GLY A 99 -2.75 11.72 10.47
CA GLY A 99 -3.10 11.07 11.73
C GLY A 99 -1.89 10.67 12.59
N ALA A 100 -0.80 10.20 11.98
CA ALA A 100 0.45 9.91 12.69
C ALA A 100 1.10 11.19 13.25
N ALA A 101 1.07 12.28 12.48
CA ALA A 101 1.55 13.59 12.92
C ALA A 101 0.73 14.14 14.09
N ASP A 102 -0.61 14.01 14.05
CA ASP A 102 -1.50 14.45 15.13
C ASP A 102 -1.23 13.69 16.43
N ARG A 103 -0.92 12.39 16.34
CA ARG A 103 -0.56 11.54 17.48
C ARG A 103 0.89 11.72 17.96
N ARG A 104 1.71 12.46 17.22
CA ARG A 104 3.17 12.52 17.42
C ARG A 104 3.83 11.12 17.35
N ASP A 105 3.29 10.22 16.53
CA ASP A 105 3.83 8.89 16.34
C ASP A 105 4.84 8.89 15.18
N ALA A 106 6.11 9.10 15.52
CA ALA A 106 7.19 9.20 14.54
C ALA A 106 7.47 7.88 13.82
N ALA A 107 7.29 6.74 14.50
CA ALA A 107 7.52 5.43 13.90
C ALA A 107 6.45 5.12 12.86
N LEU A 108 5.18 5.40 13.18
CA LEU A 108 4.07 5.23 12.24
C LEU A 108 4.21 6.16 11.03
N ALA A 109 4.62 7.42 11.26
CA ALA A 109 4.85 8.36 10.18
C ALA A 109 6.00 7.95 9.27
N ALA A 110 7.12 7.47 9.82
CA ALA A 110 8.23 6.94 9.04
C ALA A 110 7.79 5.77 8.16
N GLN A 111 7.06 4.81 8.76
CA GLN A 111 6.52 3.67 8.02
C GLN A 111 5.56 4.07 6.90
N ALA A 112 4.70 5.07 7.14
CA ALA A 112 3.79 5.59 6.12
C ALA A 112 4.54 6.33 4.99
N CYS A 113 5.61 7.06 5.32
CA CYS A 113 6.50 7.69 4.34
C CYS A 113 7.19 6.64 3.46
N ASP A 114 7.71 5.55 4.05
CA ASP A 114 8.39 4.48 3.30
C ASP A 114 7.42 3.82 2.31
N VAL A 115 6.21 3.46 2.75
CA VAL A 115 5.16 2.89 1.88
C VAL A 115 4.74 3.89 0.78
N ALA A 116 4.66 5.19 1.10
CA ALA A 116 4.37 6.23 0.12
C ALA A 116 5.46 6.34 -0.95
N ALA A 117 6.73 6.25 -0.56
CA ALA A 117 7.87 6.25 -1.47
C ALA A 117 7.90 4.99 -2.35
N ASP A 118 7.65 3.81 -1.78
CA ASP A 118 7.54 2.56 -2.52
C ASP A 118 6.40 2.64 -3.55
N LEU A 119 5.22 3.12 -3.13
CA LEU A 119 4.06 3.28 -4.01
C LEU A 119 4.37 4.22 -5.18
N ALA A 120 5.00 5.37 -4.91
CA ALA A 120 5.43 6.32 -5.92
C ALA A 120 6.39 5.68 -6.94
N ALA A 121 7.41 4.97 -6.45
CA ALA A 121 8.38 4.27 -7.29
C ALA A 121 7.73 3.22 -8.20
N VAL A 122 6.66 2.55 -7.74
CA VAL A 122 5.99 1.52 -8.53
C VAL A 122 4.87 2.05 -9.43
N VAL A 123 4.20 3.16 -9.11
CA VAL A 123 3.06 3.69 -9.87
C VAL A 123 3.46 4.79 -10.88
N GLY A 124 4.47 5.59 -10.56
CA GLY A 124 4.97 6.68 -11.41
C GLY A 124 4.20 8.01 -11.32
N SER A 125 4.75 8.98 -12.06
CA SER A 125 4.65 10.45 -11.90
C SER A 125 3.31 11.10 -11.52
N PRO A 126 2.12 10.71 -12.02
CA PRO A 126 0.93 11.50 -11.70
C PRO A 126 0.23 11.11 -10.38
N ALA A 127 0.64 10.03 -9.70
CA ALA A 127 0.26 9.77 -8.30
C ALA A 127 1.15 10.52 -7.30
N ASP A 128 2.38 10.81 -7.73
CA ASP A 128 3.43 11.39 -6.89
C ASP A 128 3.10 12.83 -6.50
N SER A 129 2.58 13.67 -7.40
CA SER A 129 2.41 15.10 -7.13
C SER A 129 1.48 15.41 -5.95
N GLU A 130 0.38 14.67 -5.76
CA GLU A 130 -0.51 14.89 -4.62
C GLU A 130 0.07 14.31 -3.31
N LEU A 131 0.62 13.10 -3.38
CA LEU A 131 1.25 12.43 -2.26
C LEU A 131 2.46 13.23 -1.74
N VAL A 132 3.31 13.70 -2.65
CA VAL A 132 4.46 14.57 -2.38
C VAL A 132 4.02 15.90 -1.79
N ALA A 133 2.97 16.54 -2.34
CA ALA A 133 2.47 17.80 -1.77
C ALA A 133 1.97 17.65 -0.33
N ARG A 134 1.29 16.53 -0.03
CA ARG A 134 0.83 16.24 1.34
C ARG A 134 1.97 15.85 2.28
N LEU A 135 2.91 15.02 1.83
CA LEU A 135 4.15 14.72 2.57
C LEU A 135 4.91 16.01 2.92
N ALA A 136 5.08 16.90 1.93
CA ALA A 136 5.74 18.18 2.14
C ALA A 136 5.00 19.05 3.17
N ARG A 137 3.65 19.08 3.14
CA ARG A 137 2.84 19.79 4.14
C ARG A 137 3.03 19.22 5.54
N VAL A 138 2.97 17.89 5.67
CA VAL A 138 3.13 17.18 6.93
C VAL A 138 4.53 17.40 7.52
N LEU A 139 5.58 17.31 6.71
CA LEU A 139 6.96 17.60 7.13
C LEU A 139 7.15 19.08 7.49
N SER A 140 6.60 20.00 6.69
CA SER A 140 6.72 21.45 6.92
C SER A 140 5.95 21.93 8.15
N SER A 141 4.95 21.17 8.63
CA SER A 141 4.20 21.50 9.86
C SER A 141 5.05 21.44 11.14
N GLY A 142 6.31 20.96 11.06
CA GLY A 142 7.21 20.83 12.20
C GLY A 142 6.79 19.74 13.20
N SER A 143 5.68 19.05 12.95
CA SER A 143 5.13 17.98 13.78
C SER A 143 6.06 16.76 13.84
N LEU A 144 6.73 16.44 12.73
CA LEU A 144 7.58 15.26 12.59
C LEU A 144 9.08 15.55 12.63
N VAL A 145 9.50 16.76 12.24
CA VAL A 145 10.92 17.15 12.15
C VAL A 145 11.61 17.04 13.52
N LYS A 146 10.92 17.38 14.62
CA LYS A 146 11.47 17.27 15.98
C LYS A 146 11.70 15.84 16.46
N HIS A 147 11.09 14.83 15.83
CA HIS A 147 11.20 13.42 16.24
C HIS A 147 12.03 12.57 15.28
N LEU A 148 12.10 12.92 13.99
CA LEU A 148 12.98 12.26 13.02
C LEU A 148 14.47 12.51 13.33
N HIS A 149 14.83 13.70 13.83
CA HIS A 149 16.19 13.98 14.29
C HIS A 149 16.60 13.22 15.56
N THR A 150 15.64 12.69 16.32
CA THR A 150 15.92 11.85 17.50
C THR A 150 16.10 10.37 17.13
N TRP A 151 15.62 9.94 15.95
CA TRP A 151 15.71 8.55 15.48
C TRP A 151 16.92 8.27 14.58
N ARG A 152 17.46 9.30 13.91
CA ARG A 152 18.84 9.25 13.41
C ARG A 152 19.79 9.54 14.57
N GLY A 153 19.97 8.56 15.44
CA GLY A 153 21.09 8.56 16.38
C GLY A 153 22.42 8.71 15.61
N PRO A 154 23.49 9.19 16.27
CA PRO A 154 24.78 9.36 15.62
C PRO A 154 25.22 8.01 15.05
N VAL A 155 25.57 8.00 13.76
CA VAL A 155 26.40 6.95 13.20
C VAL A 155 27.75 7.11 13.89
N GLU A 156 27.99 6.37 14.98
CA GLU A 156 29.34 6.11 15.45
C GLU A 156 30.00 5.22 14.39
N ILE A 157 30.91 5.84 13.64
CA ILE A 157 31.90 5.15 12.84
C ILE A 157 33.05 4.86 13.82
N ASP A 158 33.24 3.59 14.17
CA ASP A 158 34.49 3.07 14.73
C ASP A 158 35.28 2.41 13.60
#